data_AF-A0A1V3PPP5-F1
#
_entry.id   AF-A0A1V3PPP5-F1
#
_cell.length_a   1.000
_cell.length_b   1.000
_cell.length_c   1.000
_cell.angle_alpha   90.00
_cell.angle_beta   90.00
_cell.angle_gamma   90.00
#
_symmetry.space_group_name_H-M   'P 1'
#
loop_
_entity.id
_entity.type
_entity.pdbx_description
1 polymer ?
#
loop_
_entity_poly.entity_id
_entity_poly.type
_entity_poly.pdbx_seq_one_letter_code
_entity_poly.pdbx_strand_id
1 'polypeptide(L)'
;MHSKSVFVYGQVKRALRSGRYAPGQRIDPATLAAEFHTSATPVRFALYRLVGEALVVDQARGGLHVPLLTEVAMHDLYDWMERLLLMACDIGVAPGARKTDQLELASADDDPVKLTWQLFDAIARATAHRSLHHAVKQANDRLAPIRRAKQGLIEHGFEELSELYRHWQTRDMPALKSALRDYHERRKRLVPRIVALLSDHSDYLH
;
A
#
# COMPACT_ATOMS: atom_id res chain seq x y z
N MET A 1 22.98 -11.88 -13.45
CA MET A 1 22.01 -12.91 -12.99
C MET A 1 21.18 -12.32 -11.85
N HIS A 2 19.88 -12.07 -12.05
CA HIS A 2 19.01 -11.72 -10.91
C HIS A 2 18.79 -13.00 -10.09
N SER A 3 19.14 -12.98 -8.80
CA SER A 3 18.95 -14.14 -7.92
C SER A 3 17.46 -14.54 -7.90
N LYS A 4 17.16 -15.83 -7.96
CA LYS A 4 15.78 -16.36 -7.88
C LYS A 4 15.00 -15.77 -6.69
N SER A 5 15.68 -15.48 -5.58
CA SER A 5 15.09 -14.82 -4.40
C SER A 5 14.60 -13.39 -4.69
N VAL A 6 15.33 -12.60 -5.48
CA VAL A 6 14.92 -11.23 -5.86
C VAL A 6 13.68 -11.24 -6.75
N PHE A 7 13.65 -12.19 -7.70
CA PHE A 7 12.47 -12.39 -8.56
C PHE A 7 11.24 -12.78 -7.73
N VAL A 8 11.36 -13.80 -6.87
CA VAL A 8 10.27 -14.27 -6.01
C VAL A 8 9.78 -13.14 -5.08
N TYR A 9 10.69 -12.42 -4.45
CA TYR A 9 10.35 -11.25 -3.63
C TYR A 9 9.50 -10.24 -4.40
N GLY A 10 9.91 -9.88 -5.63
CA GLY A 10 9.17 -8.93 -6.46
C GLY A 10 7.76 -9.42 -6.79
N GLN A 11 7.60 -10.71 -7.10
CA GLN A 11 6.31 -11.31 -7.43
C GLN A 11 5.38 -11.39 -6.22
N VAL A 12 5.86 -11.90 -5.09
CA VAL A 12 5.06 -11.99 -3.86
C VAL A 12 4.64 -10.60 -3.40
N LYS A 13 5.56 -9.62 -3.44
CA LYS A 13 5.23 -8.23 -3.08
C LYS A 13 4.17 -7.63 -3.99
N ARG A 14 4.22 -7.91 -5.29
CA ARG A 14 3.18 -7.48 -6.24
C ARG A 14 1.83 -8.13 -5.93
N ALA A 15 1.82 -9.43 -5.64
CA ALA A 15 0.61 -10.17 -5.26
C ALA A 15 -0.03 -9.64 -3.97
N LEU A 16 0.78 -9.33 -2.95
CA LEU A 16 0.30 -8.68 -1.73
C LEU A 16 -0.32 -7.33 -2.03
N ARG A 17 0.36 -6.48 -2.81
CA ARG A 17 -0.14 -5.15 -3.19
C ARG A 17 -1.41 -5.18 -4.03
N SER A 18 -1.56 -6.18 -4.90
CA SER A 18 -2.79 -6.35 -5.67
C SER A 18 -3.93 -6.89 -4.81
N GLY A 19 -3.69 -7.29 -3.57
CA GLY A 19 -4.68 -7.92 -2.70
C GLY A 19 -5.06 -9.32 -3.16
N ARG A 20 -4.16 -10.02 -3.86
CA ARG A 20 -4.32 -11.45 -4.16
C ARG A 20 -4.43 -12.28 -2.88
N TYR A 21 -3.77 -11.81 -1.82
CA TYR A 21 -3.91 -12.36 -0.49
C TYR A 21 -4.70 -11.38 0.39
N ALA A 22 -5.77 -11.85 1.01
CA ALA A 22 -6.55 -11.07 1.95
C ALA A 22 -5.77 -10.85 3.27
N PRO A 23 -5.99 -9.74 4.00
CA PRO A 23 -5.50 -9.61 5.37
C PRO A 23 -5.91 -10.81 6.24
N GLY A 24 -5.00 -11.34 7.05
CA GLY A 24 -5.21 -12.56 7.83
C GLY A 24 -4.93 -13.86 7.07
N GLN A 25 -4.89 -13.84 5.73
CA GLN A 25 -4.69 -15.06 4.95
C GLN A 25 -3.29 -15.66 5.14
N ARG A 26 -3.25 -16.99 5.32
CA ARG A 26 -2.01 -17.76 5.38
C ARG A 26 -1.34 -17.86 4.01
N ILE A 27 -0.02 -17.70 4.00
CA ILE A 27 0.84 -17.84 2.83
C ILE A 27 1.68 -19.10 3.03
N ASP A 28 1.41 -20.13 2.22
CA ASP A 28 2.22 -21.35 2.22
C ASP A 28 3.44 -21.24 1.30
N PRO A 29 4.68 -21.32 1.85
CA PRO A 29 5.89 -21.30 1.03
C PRO A 29 5.97 -22.46 0.03
N ALA A 30 5.40 -23.64 0.34
CA ALA A 30 5.45 -24.79 -0.56
C ALA A 30 4.57 -24.57 -1.81
N THR A 31 3.35 -24.07 -1.60
CA THR A 31 2.44 -23.66 -2.68
C THR A 31 3.09 -22.60 -3.59
N LEU A 32 3.69 -21.55 -3.01
CA LEU A 32 4.40 -20.53 -3.78
C LEU A 32 5.63 -21.06 -4.52
N ALA A 33 6.35 -22.02 -3.95
CA ALA A 33 7.50 -22.64 -4.58
C ALA A 33 7.09 -23.43 -5.84
N ALA A 34 5.99 -24.16 -5.77
CA ALA A 34 5.40 -24.85 -6.92
C ALA A 34 4.97 -23.86 -8.01
N GLU A 35 4.26 -22.78 -7.65
CA GLU A 35 3.79 -21.76 -8.60
C GLU A 35 4.95 -21.06 -9.34
N PHE A 36 6.02 -20.71 -8.62
CA PHE A 36 7.17 -20.02 -9.21
C PHE A 36 8.24 -20.98 -9.75
N HIS A 37 7.95 -22.28 -9.84
CA HIS A 37 8.87 -23.32 -10.32
C HIS A 37 10.27 -23.22 -9.66
N THR A 38 10.28 -23.10 -8.33
CA THR A 38 11.48 -22.92 -7.51
C THR A 38 11.42 -23.81 -6.26
N SER A 39 12.50 -23.85 -5.47
CA SER A 39 12.49 -24.52 -4.17
C SER A 39 11.91 -23.63 -3.06
N ALA A 40 11.53 -24.24 -1.93
CA ALA A 40 10.96 -23.50 -0.79
C ALA A 40 11.95 -22.52 -0.14
N THR A 41 13.25 -22.76 -0.23
CA THR A 41 14.29 -21.93 0.40
C THR A 41 14.29 -20.46 -0.09
N PRO A 42 14.40 -20.15 -1.40
CA PRO A 42 14.32 -18.77 -1.89
C PRO A 42 12.96 -18.12 -1.62
N VAL A 43 11.87 -18.90 -1.58
CA VAL A 43 10.54 -18.39 -1.21
C VAL A 43 10.51 -17.98 0.25
N ARG A 44 11.01 -18.81 1.16
CA ARG A 44 11.12 -18.47 2.59
C ARG A 44 11.97 -17.23 2.80
N PHE A 45 13.12 -17.10 2.12
CA PHE A 45 13.94 -15.88 2.21
C PHE A 45 13.20 -14.64 1.73
N ALA A 46 12.46 -14.73 0.62
CA ALA A 46 11.63 -13.63 0.14
C ALA A 46 10.53 -13.26 1.15
N LEU A 47 9.86 -14.25 1.74
CA LEU A 47 8.81 -14.02 2.74
C LEU A 47 9.37 -13.43 4.05
N TYR A 48 10.50 -13.92 4.56
CA TYR A 48 11.15 -13.36 5.75
C TYR A 48 11.66 -11.94 5.53
N ARG A 49 12.09 -11.60 4.31
CA ARG A 49 12.34 -10.21 3.95
C ARG A 49 11.06 -9.36 4.04
N LEU A 50 9.93 -9.89 3.56
CA LEU A 50 8.64 -9.21 3.65
C LEU A 50 8.11 -9.12 5.10
N VAL A 51 8.53 -10.02 5.99
CA VAL A 51 8.33 -9.89 7.44
C VAL A 51 9.06 -8.66 7.97
N GLY A 52 10.33 -8.46 7.59
CA GLY A 52 11.08 -7.24 7.93
C GLY A 52 10.47 -5.95 7.38
N GLU A 53 9.64 -6.04 6.32
CA GLU A 53 8.91 -4.91 5.74
C GLU A 53 7.49 -4.73 6.32
N ALA A 54 7.08 -5.60 7.25
CA ALA A 54 5.74 -5.69 7.83
C ALA A 54 4.62 -5.90 6.79
N LEU A 55 4.93 -6.58 5.68
CA LEU A 55 3.97 -7.02 4.66
C LEU A 55 3.52 -8.47 4.84
N VAL A 56 4.27 -9.22 5.65
CA VAL A 56 3.98 -10.57 6.11
C VAL A 56 4.24 -10.60 7.61
N VAL A 57 3.54 -11.44 8.36
CA VAL A 57 3.82 -11.71 9.78
C VAL A 57 4.09 -13.20 9.96
N ASP A 58 5.11 -13.52 10.76
CA ASP A 58 5.38 -14.90 11.19
C ASP A 58 4.65 -15.14 12.52
N GLN A 59 3.63 -15.99 12.48
CA GLN A 59 2.93 -16.45 13.67
C GLN A 59 3.55 -17.77 14.11
N ALA A 60 4.20 -17.80 15.28
CA ALA A 60 5.04 -18.91 15.74
C ALA A 60 4.48 -20.34 15.52
N ARG A 61 3.16 -20.53 15.64
CA ARG A 61 2.49 -21.82 15.39
C ARG A 61 1.54 -21.82 14.19
N GLY A 62 1.28 -20.67 13.60
CA GLY A 62 0.37 -20.50 12.45
C GLY A 62 1.08 -20.46 11.11
N GLY A 63 2.37 -20.11 11.08
CA GLY A 63 3.13 -19.84 9.86
C GLY A 63 3.03 -18.39 9.40
N LEU A 64 3.30 -18.17 8.12
CA LEU A 64 3.40 -16.84 7.52
C LEU A 64 2.03 -16.37 7.03
N HIS A 65 1.63 -15.15 7.39
CA HIS A 65 0.32 -14.58 7.06
C HIS A 65 0.43 -13.16 6.53
N VAL A 66 -0.57 -12.71 5.78
CA VAL A 66 -0.77 -11.27 5.55
C VAL A 66 -1.20 -10.63 6.87
N PRO A 67 -0.60 -9.50 7.28
CA PRO A 67 -0.97 -8.84 8.52
C PRO A 67 -2.46 -8.48 8.58
N LEU A 68 -3.13 -8.94 9.63
CA LEU A 68 -4.45 -8.47 10.04
C LEU A 68 -4.24 -7.39 11.10
N LEU A 69 -4.52 -6.13 10.76
CA LEU A 69 -4.29 -5.01 11.67
C LEU A 69 -5.45 -4.83 12.65
N THR A 70 -5.10 -4.52 13.90
CA THR A 70 -6.07 -4.01 14.87
C THR A 70 -6.51 -2.60 14.49
N GLU A 71 -7.60 -2.11 15.09
CA GLU A 71 -8.07 -0.73 14.87
C GLU A 71 -6.98 0.30 15.18
N VAL A 72 -6.31 0.16 16.33
CA VAL A 72 -5.21 1.05 16.74
C VAL A 72 -4.09 1.04 15.70
N ALA A 73 -3.61 -0.15 15.31
CA ALA A 73 -2.51 -0.27 14.35
C ALA A 73 -2.89 0.26 12.95
N MET A 74 -4.15 0.12 12.53
CA MET A 74 -4.63 0.65 11.26
C MET A 74 -4.76 2.16 11.30
N HIS A 75 -5.26 2.72 12.40
CA HIS A 75 -5.32 4.16 12.63
C HIS A 75 -3.92 4.78 12.59
N ASP A 76 -2.97 4.20 13.32
CA ASP A 76 -1.57 4.65 13.34
C ASP A 76 -0.94 4.62 11.95
N LEU A 77 -1.24 3.58 11.15
CA LEU A 77 -0.70 3.47 9.80
C LEU A 77 -1.29 4.52 8.85
N TYR A 78 -2.57 4.88 9.01
CA TYR A 78 -3.17 5.97 8.24
C TYR A 78 -2.64 7.35 8.67
N ASP A 79 -2.51 7.61 9.97
CA ASP A 79 -1.90 8.83 10.50
C ASP A 79 -0.42 8.97 10.04
N TRP A 80 0.32 7.87 10.06
CA TRP A 80 1.70 7.84 9.56
C TRP A 80 1.79 8.22 8.08
N MET A 81 0.97 7.61 7.23
CA MET A 81 0.93 7.94 5.80
C MET A 81 0.55 9.41 5.57
N GLU A 82 -0.45 9.91 6.29
CA GLU A 82 -0.88 11.30 6.22
C GLU A 82 0.29 12.25 6.50
N ARG A 83 0.97 12.08 7.64
CA ARG A 83 2.10 12.93 8.04
C ARG A 83 3.24 12.90 7.03
N LEU A 84 3.56 11.73 6.47
CA LEU A 84 4.60 11.61 5.45
C LEU A 84 4.24 12.38 4.17
N LEU A 85 2.98 12.30 3.72
CA LEU A 85 2.54 13.00 2.51
C LEU A 85 2.46 14.51 2.73
N LEU A 86 2.04 14.96 3.92
CA LEU A 86 2.07 16.38 4.27
C LEU A 86 3.50 16.92 4.31
N MET A 87 4.43 16.17 4.91
CA MET A 87 5.86 16.50 4.88
C MET A 87 6.39 16.58 3.44
N ALA A 88 5.99 15.65 2.56
CA ALA A 88 6.37 15.70 1.15
C ALA A 88 5.83 16.96 0.45
N CYS A 89 4.60 17.37 0.76
CA CYS A 89 4.02 18.62 0.23
C CYS A 89 4.75 19.85 0.76
N ASP A 90 5.19 19.85 2.03
CA ASP A 90 5.92 20.97 2.64
C ASP A 90 7.36 21.10 2.09
N ILE A 91 8.02 19.98 1.78
CA ILE A 91 9.32 19.98 1.08
C ILE A 91 9.15 20.47 -0.36
N GLY A 92 8.06 20.07 -1.02
CA GLY A 92 7.75 20.45 -2.39
C GLY A 92 8.55 19.67 -3.44
N VAL A 93 8.45 20.13 -4.69
CA VAL A 93 9.01 19.43 -5.86
C VAL A 93 10.45 19.88 -6.11
N ALA A 94 11.38 18.92 -6.13
CA ALA A 94 12.78 19.17 -6.41
C ALA A 94 13.01 19.69 -7.85
N PRO A 95 13.97 20.59 -8.06
CA PRO A 95 14.38 21.02 -9.40
C PRO A 95 14.79 19.80 -10.26
N GLY A 96 14.14 19.62 -11.41
CA GLY A 96 14.40 18.50 -12.33
C GLY A 96 13.42 17.32 -12.26
N ALA A 97 12.62 17.20 -11.20
CA ALA A 97 11.57 16.16 -11.12
C ALA A 97 10.39 16.40 -12.10
N ARG A 98 10.30 17.61 -12.67
CA ARG A 98 9.17 18.07 -13.51
C ARG A 98 8.90 17.23 -14.77
N LYS A 99 9.90 16.52 -15.31
CA LYS A 99 9.74 15.71 -16.54
C LYS A 99 9.26 14.28 -16.30
N THR A 100 9.31 13.77 -15.07
CA THR A 100 9.16 12.33 -14.78
C THR A 100 7.83 11.97 -14.11
N ASP A 101 7.08 12.96 -13.62
CA ASP A 101 5.87 12.76 -12.80
C ASP A 101 4.56 13.20 -13.49
N GLN A 102 4.49 13.15 -14.83
CA GLN A 102 3.20 13.23 -15.53
C GLN A 102 2.43 11.93 -15.30
N LEU A 103 1.87 11.79 -14.11
CA LEU A 103 0.83 10.83 -13.83
C LEU A 103 -0.48 11.39 -14.38
N GLU A 104 -0.90 10.86 -15.52
CA GLU A 104 -2.24 11.06 -16.04
C GLU A 104 -3.17 10.01 -15.41
N LEU A 105 -4.29 10.48 -14.85
CA LEU A 105 -5.39 9.60 -14.48
C LEU A 105 -6.06 9.20 -15.80
N ALA A 106 -5.91 7.96 -16.24
CA ALA A 106 -6.27 7.59 -17.62
C ALA A 106 -7.75 7.25 -17.79
N SER A 107 -8.40 6.61 -16.81
CA SER A 107 -9.82 6.24 -16.88
C SER A 107 -10.48 6.01 -15.51
N ALA A 108 -11.81 6.07 -15.46
CA ALA A 108 -12.63 5.63 -14.33
C ALA A 108 -12.59 4.11 -14.09
N ASP A 109 -12.23 3.34 -15.13
CA ASP A 109 -12.07 1.89 -15.06
C ASP A 109 -10.72 1.46 -14.46
N ASP A 110 -9.81 2.41 -14.20
CA ASP A 110 -8.51 2.10 -13.61
C ASP A 110 -8.63 1.69 -12.14
N ASP A 111 -7.82 0.72 -11.74
CA ASP A 111 -7.79 0.20 -10.36
C ASP A 111 -7.45 1.33 -9.35
N PRO A 112 -8.41 1.77 -8.51
CA PRO A 112 -8.21 2.90 -7.61
C PRO A 112 -7.15 2.62 -6.55
N VAL A 113 -6.91 1.35 -6.19
CA VAL A 113 -5.85 0.95 -5.25
C VAL A 113 -4.49 1.23 -5.88
N LYS A 114 -4.32 0.86 -7.15
CA LYS A 114 -3.09 1.08 -7.92
C LYS A 114 -2.84 2.57 -8.13
N LEU A 115 -3.86 3.31 -8.54
CA LEU A 115 -3.77 4.76 -8.75
C LEU A 115 -3.41 5.50 -7.46
N THR A 116 -4.07 5.18 -6.34
CA THR A 116 -3.74 5.76 -5.02
C THR A 116 -2.26 5.51 -4.66
N TRP A 117 -1.78 4.27 -4.87
CA TRP A 117 -0.39 3.93 -4.60
C TRP A 117 0.56 4.76 -5.47
N GLN A 118 0.27 4.91 -6.77
CA GLN A 118 1.09 5.67 -7.72
C GLN A 118 1.15 7.14 -7.38
N LEU A 119 0.02 7.77 -7.05
CA LEU A 119 -0.04 9.17 -6.67
C LEU A 119 0.83 9.44 -5.44
N PHE A 120 0.66 8.66 -4.38
CA PHE A 120 1.39 8.87 -3.12
C PHE A 120 2.89 8.60 -3.31
N ASP A 121 3.26 7.60 -4.12
CA ASP A 121 4.66 7.35 -4.48
C ASP A 121 5.27 8.52 -5.28
N ALA A 122 4.52 9.12 -6.21
CA ALA A 122 4.98 10.27 -6.99
C ALA A 122 5.11 11.54 -6.15
N ILE A 123 4.16 11.83 -5.26
CA ILE A 123 4.26 12.95 -4.31
C ILE A 123 5.58 12.85 -3.53
N ALA A 124 5.90 11.67 -3.00
CA ALA A 124 7.12 11.47 -2.22
C ALA A 124 8.38 11.49 -3.10
N ARG A 125 8.34 10.88 -4.29
CA ARG A 125 9.47 10.81 -5.22
C ARG A 125 9.88 12.21 -5.72
N ALA A 126 8.91 13.08 -5.97
CA ALA A 126 9.13 14.43 -6.47
C ALA A 126 9.99 15.29 -5.53
N THR A 127 10.03 14.97 -4.23
CA THR A 127 10.86 15.67 -3.24
C THR A 127 12.36 15.41 -3.40
N ALA A 128 12.75 14.38 -4.15
CA ALA A 128 14.11 13.80 -4.19
C ALA A 128 14.67 13.38 -2.81
N HIS A 129 13.84 13.35 -1.76
CA HIS A 129 14.25 12.96 -0.41
C HIS A 129 14.14 11.43 -0.25
N ARG A 130 15.26 10.72 -0.43
CA ARG A 130 15.30 9.24 -0.44
C ARG A 130 14.63 8.55 0.76
N SER A 131 14.91 9.00 1.98
CA SER A 131 14.34 8.37 3.19
C SER A 131 12.82 8.54 3.28
N LEU A 132 12.32 9.73 2.93
CA LEU A 132 10.89 10.02 2.86
C LEU A 132 10.21 9.18 1.78
N HIS A 133 10.79 9.10 0.58
CA HIS A 133 10.27 8.23 -0.48
C HIS A 133 10.19 6.77 -0.04
N HIS A 134 11.23 6.27 0.64
CA HIS A 134 11.22 4.92 1.18
C HIS A 134 10.10 4.71 2.22
N ALA A 135 9.94 5.64 3.17
CA ALA A 135 8.92 5.58 4.20
C ALA A 135 7.50 5.59 3.62
N VAL A 136 7.24 6.49 2.66
CA VAL A 136 5.94 6.54 1.94
C VAL A 136 5.70 5.25 1.20
N LYS A 137 6.69 4.75 0.45
CA LYS A 137 6.57 3.50 -0.30
C LYS A 137 6.23 2.31 0.62
N GLN A 138 6.91 2.19 1.77
CA GLN A 138 6.64 1.12 2.74
C GLN A 138 5.23 1.23 3.33
N ALA A 139 4.81 2.41 3.76
CA ALA A 139 3.45 2.63 4.26
C ALA A 139 2.40 2.35 3.17
N ASN A 140 2.70 2.68 1.92
CA ASN A 140 1.85 2.42 0.77
C ASN A 140 1.68 0.94 0.49
N ASP A 141 2.79 0.18 0.56
CA ASP A 141 2.78 -1.26 0.38
C ASP A 141 1.95 -1.93 1.48
N ARG A 142 2.07 -1.47 2.74
CA ARG A 142 1.30 -1.99 3.89
C ARG A 142 -0.20 -1.65 3.81
N LEU A 143 -0.55 -0.48 3.30
CA LEU A 143 -1.95 -0.07 3.13
C LEU A 143 -2.63 -0.68 1.89
N ALA A 144 -1.87 -1.21 0.92
CA ALA A 144 -2.44 -1.71 -0.33
C ALA A 144 -3.44 -2.89 -0.16
N PRO A 145 -3.15 -3.95 0.64
CA PRO A 145 -4.13 -5.01 0.92
C PRO A 145 -5.40 -4.46 1.58
N ILE A 146 -5.26 -3.51 2.51
CA ILE A 146 -6.38 -2.88 3.23
C ILE A 146 -7.24 -2.06 2.26
N ARG A 147 -6.60 -1.28 1.36
CA ARG A 147 -7.30 -0.52 0.32
C ARG A 147 -8.10 -1.40 -0.62
N ARG A 148 -7.57 -2.59 -0.98
CA ARG A 148 -8.30 -3.57 -1.79
C ARG A 148 -9.50 -4.12 -1.04
N ALA A 149 -9.30 -4.62 0.17
CA ALA A 149 -10.36 -5.28 0.93
C ALA A 149 -11.54 -4.35 1.25
N LYS A 150 -11.29 -3.06 1.44
CA LYS A 150 -12.32 -2.07 1.74
C LYS A 150 -12.96 -1.40 0.53
N GLN A 151 -12.60 -1.76 -0.71
CA GLN A 151 -12.97 -0.97 -1.90
C GLN A 151 -14.49 -0.74 -2.00
N GLY A 152 -15.32 -1.69 -1.56
CA GLY A 152 -16.78 -1.55 -1.51
C GLY A 152 -17.34 -0.68 -0.37
N LEU A 153 -16.52 -0.20 0.56
CA LEU A 153 -16.92 0.66 1.69
C LEU A 153 -16.74 2.15 1.42
N ILE A 154 -16.03 2.52 0.35
CA ILE A 154 -15.71 3.92 0.03
C ILE A 154 -16.63 4.40 -1.08
N GLU A 155 -17.64 5.17 -0.69
CA GLU A 155 -18.48 5.91 -1.64
C GLU A 155 -17.67 7.03 -2.30
N HIS A 156 -17.89 7.25 -3.61
CA HIS A 156 -17.24 8.30 -4.40
C HIS A 156 -15.70 8.30 -4.35
N GLY A 157 -15.09 7.12 -4.20
CA GLY A 157 -13.64 6.98 -4.06
C GLY A 157 -12.86 7.40 -5.30
N PHE A 158 -13.46 7.31 -6.49
CA PHE A 158 -12.82 7.72 -7.74
C PHE A 158 -12.78 9.24 -7.89
N GLU A 159 -13.87 9.93 -7.56
CA GLU A 159 -14.00 11.38 -7.62
C GLU A 159 -13.01 12.04 -6.65
N GLU A 160 -12.97 11.56 -5.41
CA GLU A 160 -11.99 12.02 -4.42
C GLU A 160 -10.54 11.81 -4.90
N LEU A 161 -10.24 10.65 -5.49
CA LEU A 161 -8.90 10.39 -6.03
C LEU A 161 -8.59 11.33 -7.20
N SER A 162 -9.56 11.59 -8.06
CA SER A 162 -9.43 12.51 -9.19
C SER A 162 -9.13 13.93 -8.73
N GLU A 163 -9.76 14.40 -7.64
CA GLU A 163 -9.45 15.70 -7.04
C GLU A 163 -8.01 15.78 -6.53
N LEU A 164 -7.53 14.73 -5.84
CA LEU A 164 -6.14 14.66 -5.38
C LEU A 164 -5.16 14.72 -6.56
N TYR A 165 -5.43 13.99 -7.64
CA TYR A 165 -4.63 14.04 -8.87
C TYR A 165 -4.63 15.43 -9.49
N ARG A 166 -5.79 16.09 -9.57
CA ARG A 166 -5.91 17.44 -10.11
C ARG A 166 -5.05 18.42 -9.32
N HIS A 167 -5.15 18.42 -7.98
CA HIS A 167 -4.34 19.30 -7.13
C HIS A 167 -2.84 19.04 -7.27
N TRP A 168 -2.45 17.77 -7.42
CA TRP A 168 -1.06 17.40 -7.70
C TRP A 168 -0.57 17.92 -9.06
N GLN A 169 -1.39 17.78 -10.10
CA GLN A 169 -1.07 18.22 -11.46
C GLN A 169 -0.97 19.75 -11.57
N THR A 170 -1.91 20.48 -10.96
CA THR A 170 -1.90 21.95 -10.94
C THR A 170 -0.90 22.54 -9.95
N ARG A 171 -0.19 21.70 -9.20
CA ARG A 171 0.79 22.07 -8.16
C ARG A 171 0.19 22.95 -7.06
N ASP A 172 -1.09 22.78 -6.78
CA ASP A 172 -1.79 23.47 -5.70
C ASP A 172 -1.54 22.74 -4.37
N MET A 173 -0.36 22.97 -3.78
CA MET A 173 0.05 22.29 -2.54
C MET A 173 -0.86 22.58 -1.34
N PRO A 174 -1.37 23.81 -1.12
CA PRO A 174 -2.33 24.06 -0.05
C PRO A 174 -3.59 23.20 -0.18
N ALA A 175 -4.19 23.16 -1.38
CA ALA A 175 -5.39 22.37 -1.59
C ALA A 175 -5.12 20.86 -1.58
N LEU A 176 -3.97 20.41 -2.12
CA LEU A 176 -3.54 19.03 -2.02
C LEU A 176 -3.41 18.57 -0.56
N LYS A 177 -2.79 19.39 0.30
CA LYS A 177 -2.68 19.10 1.74
C LYS A 177 -4.05 18.99 2.40
N SER A 178 -4.99 19.88 2.07
CA SER A 178 -6.37 19.78 2.59
C SER A 178 -7.04 18.49 2.16
N ALA A 179 -7.03 18.19 0.86
CA ALA A 179 -7.63 16.98 0.32
C ALA A 179 -6.98 15.69 0.86
N LEU A 180 -5.66 15.69 1.11
CA LEU A 180 -4.97 14.56 1.75
C LEU A 180 -5.43 14.34 3.20
N ARG A 181 -5.65 15.40 3.98
CA ARG A 181 -6.21 15.29 5.34
C ARG A 181 -7.61 14.71 5.29
N ASP A 182 -8.47 15.26 4.44
CA ASP A 182 -9.85 14.79 4.27
C ASP A 182 -9.89 13.31 3.83
N TYR A 183 -9.00 12.94 2.90
CA TYR A 183 -8.81 11.56 2.50
C TYR A 183 -8.49 10.69 3.72
N HIS A 184 -7.47 10.99 4.51
CA HIS A 184 -7.05 10.13 5.63
C HIS A 184 -8.07 10.14 6.77
N GLU A 185 -8.69 11.27 7.08
CA GLU A 185 -9.77 11.40 8.08
C GLU A 185 -10.97 10.51 7.74
N ARG A 186 -11.44 10.51 6.49
CA ARG A 186 -12.50 9.61 6.04
C ARG A 186 -12.14 8.14 6.27
N ARG A 187 -10.88 7.76 6.03
CA ARG A 187 -10.41 6.39 6.26
C ARG A 187 -10.32 6.04 7.74
N LYS A 188 -9.78 6.94 8.57
CA LYS A 188 -9.67 6.76 10.02
C LYS A 188 -11.05 6.54 10.64
N ARG A 189 -12.08 7.27 10.21
CA ARG A 189 -13.48 7.06 10.65
C ARG A 189 -14.06 5.70 10.28
N LEU A 190 -13.58 5.10 9.19
CA LEU A 190 -14.03 3.78 8.73
C LEU A 190 -13.25 2.62 9.33
N VAL A 191 -12.18 2.87 10.09
CA VAL A 191 -11.30 1.83 10.66
C VAL A 191 -12.10 0.75 11.41
N PRO A 192 -13.04 1.07 12.33
CA PRO A 192 -13.80 0.03 13.03
C PRO A 192 -14.57 -0.89 12.07
N ARG A 193 -15.21 -0.31 11.04
CA ARG A 193 -15.95 -1.07 10.01
C ARG A 193 -15.02 -1.93 9.15
N ILE A 194 -13.85 -1.41 8.80
CA ILE A 194 -12.86 -2.14 8.00
C ILE A 194 -12.33 -3.33 8.81
N VAL A 195 -11.98 -3.12 10.09
CA VAL A 195 -11.47 -4.19 10.95
C VAL A 195 -12.52 -5.26 11.17
N ALA A 196 -13.77 -4.90 11.45
CA ALA A 196 -14.87 -5.87 11.56
C ALA A 196 -15.00 -6.72 10.28
N LEU A 197 -15.03 -6.08 9.10
CA LEU A 197 -15.11 -6.79 7.81
C LEU A 197 -13.93 -7.73 7.58
N LEU A 198 -12.72 -7.33 7.97
CA LEU A 198 -11.52 -8.16 7.80
C LEU A 198 -11.47 -9.34 8.78
N SER A 199 -11.91 -9.14 10.03
CA SER A 199 -11.98 -10.20 11.04
C SER A 199 -13.00 -11.27 10.63
N ASP A 200 -14.21 -10.85 10.22
CA ASP A 200 -15.25 -11.77 9.75
C ASP A 200 -14.72 -12.61 8.58
N HIS A 201 -14.04 -11.99 7.61
CA HIS A 201 -13.48 -12.69 6.47
C HIS A 201 -12.35 -13.66 6.84
N SER A 202 -11.54 -13.32 7.85
CA SER A 202 -10.47 -14.20 8.34
C SER A 202 -11.03 -15.48 8.98
N ASP A 203 -12.14 -15.38 9.70
CA ASP A 203 -12.78 -16.53 10.35
C ASP A 203 -13.33 -17.55 9.32
N TYR A 204 -13.65 -17.12 8.10
CA TYR A 204 -14.05 -18.02 7.01
C TYR A 204 -12.86 -18.66 6.26
N LEU A 205 -11.63 -18.15 6.44
CA LEU A 205 -10.44 -18.66 5.77
C LEU A 205 -9.69 -19.71 6.61
N HIS A 206 -10.17 -19.99 7.83
CA HIS A 206 -9.67 -20.99 8.77
C HIS A 206 -10.57 -22.22 8.83
#